data_AF-A0A8E0WT01-F1
#
_entry.id   AF-A0A8E0WT01-F1
#
_cell.length_a   1.000
_cell.length_b   1.000
_cell.length_c   1.000
_cell.angle_alpha   90.00
_cell.angle_beta   90.00
_cell.angle_gamma   90.00
#
_symmetry.space_group_name_H-M   'P 1'
#
loop_
_entity.id
_entity.type
_entity.pdbx_description
1 polymer ?
#
loop_
_entity_poly.entity_id
_entity_poly.type
_entity_poly.pdbx_seq_one_letter_code
_entity_poly.pdbx_strand_id
1 'polypeptide(L)' 'MCHGLHQIIASSHAKLRRGMTWCKTCGRSAHVNAADALRHGWPKCCGATMTIDAPEEREALHG' A
#
# COMPACT_ATOMS: atom_id res chain seq x y z
N MET A 1 -1.69 -22.61 12.87
CA MET A 1 -0.67 -21.95 12.01
C MET A 1 -0.45 -20.54 12.54
N CYS A 2 0.76 -20.23 13.03
CA CYS A 2 1.05 -18.91 13.57
C CYS A 2 1.18 -17.92 12.42
N HIS A 3 0.14 -17.14 12.16
CA HIS A 3 0.23 -16.03 11.24
C HIS A 3 1.23 -15.03 11.81
N GLY A 4 2.28 -14.71 11.05
CA GLY A 4 3.23 -13.67 11.44
C GLY A 4 2.51 -12.33 11.62
N LEU A 5 2.94 -11.51 12.58
CA LEU A 5 2.33 -10.22 12.90
C LEU A 5 2.03 -9.37 11.65
N HIS A 6 2.95 -9.33 10.69
CA HIS A 6 2.78 -8.60 9.43
C HIS A 6 1.62 -9.12 8.57
N GLN A 7 1.34 -10.42 8.57
CA GLN A 7 0.18 -11.01 7.88
C GLN A 7 -1.15 -10.63 8.55
N ILE A 8 -1.16 -10.58 9.89
CA ILE A 8 -2.31 -10.13 10.67
C ILE A 8 -2.60 -8.66 10.34
N ILE A 9 -1.58 -7.81 10.37
CA ILE A 9 -1.71 -6.38 10.03
C ILE A 9 -2.14 -6.19 8.58
N ALA A 10 -1.49 -6.91 7.64
CA ALA A 10 -1.84 -6.85 6.23
C ALA A 10 -3.29 -7.27 5.97
N SER A 11 -3.81 -8.22 6.75
CA SER A 11 -5.21 -8.66 6.68
C SER A 11 -6.17 -7.78 7.47
N SER A 12 -5.68 -6.95 8.39
CA SER A 12 -6.54 -6.16 9.29
C SER A 12 -7.13 -4.92 8.62
N HIS A 13 -6.51 -4.40 7.55
CA HIS A 13 -6.95 -3.19 6.87
C HIS A 13 -7.26 -3.44 5.40
N ALA A 14 -8.42 -2.98 4.92
CA ALA A 14 -8.86 -3.18 3.53
C ALA A 14 -7.82 -2.67 2.48
N LYS A 15 -7.16 -1.54 2.77
CA LYS A 15 -6.11 -0.94 1.92
C LYS A 15 -4.91 -1.87 1.75
N LEU A 16 -4.50 -2.55 2.82
CA LEU A 16 -3.37 -3.48 2.81
C LEU A 16 -3.77 -4.81 2.15
N ARG A 17 -4.98 -5.29 2.43
CA ARG A 17 -5.55 -6.50 1.79
C ARG A 17 -5.64 -6.38 0.28
N ARG A 18 -5.90 -5.18 -0.23
CA ARG A 18 -5.93 -4.89 -1.67
C ARG A 18 -4.59 -5.16 -2.35
N GLY A 19 -3.48 -5.08 -1.61
CA GLY A 19 -2.14 -5.36 -2.13
C GLY A 19 -1.75 -4.42 -3.27
N MET A 20 -2.25 -3.20 -3.30
CA MET A 20 -1.90 -2.23 -4.33
C MET A 20 -1.35 -0.95 -3.72
N THR A 21 -0.48 -0.31 -4.49
CA THR A 21 0.15 0.96 -4.16
C THR A 21 0.10 1.90 -5.34
N TRP A 22 0.15 3.21 -5.08
CA TRP A 22 0.08 4.27 -6.07
C TRP A 22 1.20 5.28 -5.90
N CYS A 23 1.76 5.71 -7.01
CA CYS A 23 2.66 6.85 -7.06
C CYS A 23 1.84 8.14 -7.00
N LYS A 24 2.13 9.00 -6.03
CA LYS A 24 1.46 10.30 -5.89
C LYS A 24 1.83 11.30 -6.99
N THR A 25 2.94 11.06 -7.70
CA THR A 25 3.50 11.98 -8.70
C THR A 25 3.04 11.64 -10.12
N CYS A 26 3.16 10.37 -10.54
CA CYS A 26 2.80 9.95 -11.90
C CYS A 26 1.50 9.14 -11.99
N GLY A 27 0.85 8.82 -10.85
CA GLY A 27 -0.39 8.04 -10.82
C GLY A 27 -0.21 6.54 -11.07
N ARG A 28 1.01 6.05 -11.32
CA ARG A 28 1.28 4.63 -11.54
C ARG A 28 0.82 3.78 -10.35
N SER A 29 0.11 2.69 -10.62
CA SER A 29 -0.21 1.67 -9.64
C SER A 29 0.75 0.47 -9.73
N ALA A 30 0.97 -0.22 -8.61
CA ALA A 30 1.75 -1.44 -8.54
C ALA A 30 1.16 -2.40 -7.52
N HIS A 31 1.13 -3.69 -7.87
CA HIS A 31 0.71 -4.75 -6.97
C HIS A 31 1.88 -5.17 -6.06
N VAL A 32 1.62 -5.30 -4.77
CA VAL A 32 2.60 -5.63 -3.74
C VAL A 32 2.02 -6.57 -2.72
N ASN A 33 2.86 -7.43 -2.16
CA ASN A 33 2.50 -8.16 -0.95
C ASN A 33 2.65 -7.22 0.25
N ALA A 34 1.53 -6.79 0.84
CA ALA A 34 1.54 -5.87 1.97
C ALA A 34 2.31 -6.40 3.19
N ALA A 35 2.25 -7.71 3.46
CA ALA A 35 2.99 -8.31 4.58
C ALA A 35 4.52 -8.25 4.34
N ASP A 36 4.93 -8.43 3.08
CA ASP A 36 6.34 -8.33 2.68
C ASP A 36 6.82 -6.87 2.68
N ALA A 37 6.01 -5.95 2.14
CA ALA A 37 6.30 -4.51 2.12
C ALA A 37 6.36 -3.90 3.54
N LEU A 38 5.57 -4.40 4.49
CA LEU A 38 5.68 -4.02 5.90
C LEU A 38 7.01 -4.46 6.53
N ARG A 39 7.62 -5.54 6.02
CA ARG A 39 8.88 -6.08 6.53
C ARG A 39 10.11 -5.48 5.84
N HIS A 40 10.05 -5.30 4.53
CA HIS A 40 11.18 -4.92 3.68
C HIS A 40 11.11 -3.48 3.18
N GLY A 41 9.97 -2.82 3.35
CA GLY A 41 9.71 -1.47 2.88
C GLY A 41 8.83 -1.44 1.63
N TRP A 42 8.24 -0.27 1.40
CA TRP A 42 7.35 -0.01 0.27
C TRP A 42 8.12 0.32 -1.01
N PRO A 43 7.59 -0.03 -2.20
CA PRO A 43 8.21 0.32 -3.46
C PRO A 43 8.29 1.84 -3.64
N LYS A 44 9.29 2.28 -4.39
CA LYS A 44 9.50 3.69 -4.73
C LYS A 44 9.16 3.95 -6.19
N CYS A 45 8.59 5.11 -6.47
CA CYS A 45 8.32 5.59 -7.82
C CYS A 45 8.48 7.11 -7.85
N CYS A 46 9.06 7.65 -8.93
CA CYS A 46 9.36 9.09 -9.07
C CYS A 46 10.19 9.68 -7.90
N GLY A 47 11.07 8.87 -7.30
CA GLY A 47 11.92 9.29 -6.18
C GLY A 47 11.24 9.27 -4.81
N ALA A 48 9.95 8.95 -4.72
CA ALA A 48 9.20 8.88 -3.46
C ALA A 48 8.64 7.47 -3.20
N THR A 49 8.39 7.15 -1.93
CA THR A 49 7.70 5.92 -1.54
C THR A 49 6.24 5.99 -2.00
N MET A 50 5.76 4.90 -2.62
CA MET A 50 4.38 4.79 -3.08
C MET A 50 3.42 4.67 -1.89
N THR A 51 2.17 5.13 -2.05
CA THR A 51 1.14 5.08 -1.01
C THR A 51 0.18 3.91 -1.21
N ILE A 52 -0.48 3.45 -0.15
CA ILE A 52 -1.56 2.45 -0.21
C ILE A 52 -2.94 3.07 -0.45
N ASP A 53 -3.04 4.39 -0.39
CA ASP A 53 -4.29 5.11 -0.66
C ASP A 53 -4.50 5.21 -2.17
N ALA A 54 -5.66 4.75 -2.64
CA ALA A 54 -5.99 4.88 -4.05
C ALA A 54 -6.32 6.34 -4.41
N PRO A 55 -6.19 6.73 -5.69
CA PRO A 55 -6.43 8.09 -6.13
C PRO A 55 -7.80 8.62 -5.67
N GLU A 56 -8.85 7.82 -5.81
CA GLU A 56 -10.21 8.17 -5.42
C GLU A 56 -10.35 8.44 -3.90
N GLU A 57 -9.64 7.68 -3.07
CA GLU A 57 -9.64 7.85 -1.62
C GLU A 57 -8.89 9.12 -1.21
N ARG A 58 -7.85 9.50 -1.98
CA ARG A 58 -7.10 10.74 -1.75
C ARG A 58 -7.92 11.96 -2.14
N GLU A 59 -8.63 11.89 -3.26
CA GLU A 59 -9.52 12.97 -3.70
C GLU A 59 -10.66 13.20 -2.70
N ALA A 60 -11.24 12.13 -2.15
CA ALA A 60 -12.29 12.22 -1.12
C ALA A 60 -11.84 12.87 0.21
N LEU A 61 -10.53 12.90 0.50
CA LEU A 61 -9.97 13.54 1.69
C LEU A 61 -9.65 15.03 1.48
N HIS A 62 -9.67 15.51 0.24
CA HIS A 62 -9.34 16.89 -0.13
C HIS A 62 -10.52 17.65 -0.75
N GLY A 63 -11.70 17.03 -0.84
CA GLY A 63 -12.95 17.62 -1.34
C GLY A 63 -13.85 18.17 -0.24
#